data_AF-A0A517ZH77-F1
#
_entry.id   AF-A0A517ZH77-F1
#
_cell.length_a   1.000
_cell.length_b   1.000
_cell.length_c   1.000
_cell.angle_alpha   90.00
_cell.angle_beta   90.00
_cell.angle_gamma   90.00
#
_symmetry.space_group_name_H-M   'P 1'
#
loop_
_entity.id
_entity.type
_entity.pdbx_description
1 polymer ?
#
loop_
_entity_poly.entity_id
_entity_poly.type
_entity_poly.pdbx_seq_one_letter_code
_entity_poly.pdbx_strand_id
1 'polypeptide(L)'
;MTDLVGHFLMFSLVGVIFLLAPLLIGLLVRPNKPTDEKISVYECGEPTIGTSYIQFDLRFYVVALLFIIFDVEVAFFFPWAMIFGGSMQLADAQLDHRAELSAKLLDQPATAATHEISRQTAMDIGLLGVGDILVFFSVLLVGFAYVWKRGDLDWVRAVAQEIQEKAKQDGPPVPAPLPIEQREPAPVA
;
A
#
# COMPACT_ATOMS: atom_id res chain seq x y z
N MET A 1 13.09 11.46 -28.79
CA MET A 1 12.14 10.34 -28.60
C MET A 1 12.84 9.00 -28.74
N THR A 2 13.62 8.78 -29.80
CA THR A 2 14.40 7.54 -30.03
C THR A 2 15.36 7.22 -28.89
N ASP A 3 16.02 8.22 -28.29
CA ASP A 3 16.93 7.99 -27.17
C ASP A 3 16.20 7.46 -25.94
N LEU A 4 15.10 8.11 -25.54
CA LEU A 4 14.28 7.67 -24.41
C LEU A 4 13.80 6.23 -24.61
N VAL A 5 13.25 5.95 -25.80
CA VAL A 5 12.79 4.61 -26.17
C VAL A 5 13.94 3.61 -26.14
N GLY A 6 15.12 3.97 -26.66
CA GLY A 6 16.30 3.13 -26.64
C GLY A 6 16.77 2.78 -25.23
N HIS A 7 16.85 3.76 -24.33
CA HIS A 7 17.21 3.52 -22.93
C HIS A 7 16.18 2.65 -22.20
N PHE A 8 14.88 2.90 -22.40
CA PHE A 8 13.83 2.08 -21.82
C PHE A 8 13.90 0.63 -22.33
N LEU A 9 14.01 0.43 -23.64
CA LEU A 9 14.11 -0.91 -24.22
C LEU A 9 15.34 -1.65 -23.73
N MET A 10 16.49 -0.97 -23.66
CA MET A 10 17.71 -1.55 -23.11
C MET A 10 17.54 -1.95 -21.64
N PHE A 11 17.02 -1.05 -20.80
CA PHE A 11 16.80 -1.32 -19.38
C PHE A 11 15.82 -2.48 -19.17
N SER A 12 14.68 -2.48 -19.87
CA SER A 12 13.70 -3.56 -19.81
C SER A 12 14.27 -4.89 -20.31
N LEU A 13 15.04 -4.88 -21.40
CA LEU A 13 15.67 -6.09 -21.93
C LEU A 13 16.67 -6.66 -20.92
N VAL A 14 17.55 -5.83 -20.37
CA VAL A 14 18.52 -6.26 -19.35
C VAL A 14 17.81 -6.79 -18.11
N GLY A 15 16.76 -6.10 -17.63
CA GLY A 15 15.97 -6.55 -16.49
C GLY A 15 15.27 -7.88 -16.73
N VAL A 16 14.68 -8.08 -17.92
CA VAL A 16 14.05 -9.34 -18.32
C VAL A 16 15.07 -10.46 -18.43
N ILE A 17 16.25 -10.21 -19.02
CA ILE A 17 17.34 -11.19 -19.09
C ILE A 17 17.80 -11.54 -17.67
N PHE A 18 17.98 -10.56 -16.79
CA PHE A 18 18.41 -10.78 -15.42
C PHE A 18 17.39 -11.59 -14.61
N LEU A 19 16.10 -11.42 -14.87
CA LEU A 19 15.02 -12.20 -14.25
C LEU A 19 14.90 -13.60 -14.84
N LEU A 20 14.95 -13.74 -16.17
CA LEU A 20 14.74 -15.01 -16.87
C LEU A 20 15.98 -15.91 -16.91
N ALA A 21 17.19 -15.35 -17.02
CA ALA A 21 18.40 -16.16 -17.16
C ALA A 21 18.63 -17.10 -15.95
N PRO A 22 18.51 -16.67 -14.69
CA PRO A 22 18.61 -17.57 -13.55
C PRO A 22 17.50 -18.63 -13.52
N LEU A 23 16.28 -18.29 -13.93
CA LEU A 23 15.17 -19.24 -14.01
C LEU A 23 15.40 -20.29 -15.09
N LEU A 24 15.90 -19.90 -16.27
CA LEU A 24 16.24 -20.80 -17.38
C LEU A 24 17.44 -21.69 -17.04
N ILE A 25 18.49 -21.12 -16.44
CA ILE A 25 19.64 -21.88 -15.93
C ILE A 25 19.16 -22.85 -14.86
N GLY A 26 18.32 -22.39 -13.93
CA GLY A 26 17.72 -23.23 -12.89
C GLY A 26 16.90 -24.37 -13.47
N LEU A 27 16.10 -24.11 -14.52
CA LEU A 27 15.33 -25.13 -15.23
C LEU A 27 16.24 -26.17 -15.92
N LEU A 28 17.35 -25.72 -16.52
CA LEU A 28 18.28 -26.59 -17.26
C LEU A 28 19.19 -27.41 -16.35
N VAL A 29 19.69 -26.82 -15.26
CA VAL A 29 20.67 -27.45 -14.36
C VAL A 29 19.99 -28.31 -13.28
N ARG A 30 18.76 -27.98 -12.86
CA ARG A 30 18.07 -28.69 -11.76
C ARG A 30 17.70 -30.11 -12.17
N PRO A 31 18.05 -31.14 -11.37
CA PRO A 31 17.57 -32.49 -11.57
C PRO A 31 16.04 -32.58 -11.41
N ASN A 32 15.35 -33.03 -12.47
CA ASN A 32 13.91 -33.23 -12.45
C ASN A 32 13.54 -34.67 -12.01
N LYS A 33 13.30 -34.85 -10.70
CA LYS A 33 12.82 -36.10 -10.11
C LYS A 33 11.53 -35.82 -9.30
N PRO A 34 10.34 -35.85 -9.95
CA PRO A 34 9.07 -35.71 -9.26
C PRO A 34 8.69 -37.03 -8.57
N THR A 35 8.12 -36.93 -7.37
CA THR A 35 7.52 -38.04 -6.61
C THR A 35 6.20 -37.57 -6.03
N ASP A 36 5.25 -38.47 -5.80
CA ASP A 36 3.88 -38.12 -5.35
C ASP A 36 3.87 -37.32 -4.04
N GLU A 37 4.76 -37.64 -3.10
CA GLU A 37 4.93 -36.88 -1.85
C GLU A 37 5.50 -35.47 -2.08
N LYS A 38 6.43 -35.31 -3.03
CA LYS A 38 7.13 -34.04 -3.33
C LYS A 38 6.27 -33.06 -4.12
N ILE A 39 5.28 -33.58 -4.85
CA ILE A 39 4.29 -32.77 -5.57
C ILE A 39 3.04 -32.49 -4.71
N SER A 40 3.01 -33.00 -3.48
CA SER A 40 1.93 -32.71 -2.54
C SER A 40 1.97 -31.23 -2.10
N VAL A 41 0.81 -30.68 -1.77
CA VAL A 41 0.67 -29.25 -1.40
C VAL A 41 1.29 -28.96 -0.03
N TYR A 42 1.44 -29.97 0.82
CA TYR A 42 1.88 -29.82 2.21
C TYR A 42 2.82 -30.95 2.64
N GLU A 43 3.98 -30.58 3.20
CA GLU A 43 5.10 -31.49 3.44
C GLU A 43 4.97 -32.30 4.75
N CYS A 44 4.12 -31.90 5.70
CA CYS A 44 4.00 -32.61 6.97
C CYS A 44 3.12 -33.88 6.91
N GLY A 45 2.70 -34.30 5.71
CA GLY A 45 1.96 -35.56 5.50
C GLY A 45 0.50 -35.55 5.96
N GLU A 46 -0.02 -34.39 6.41
CA GLU A 46 -1.45 -34.22 6.67
C GLU A 46 -2.18 -33.92 5.34
N PRO A 47 -3.22 -34.69 4.97
CA PRO A 47 -4.00 -34.38 3.78
C PRO A 47 -4.69 -33.03 3.96
N THR A 48 -4.56 -32.13 2.98
CA THR A 48 -5.26 -30.85 3.00
C THR A 48 -6.77 -31.10 2.93
N ILE A 49 -7.49 -30.77 3.99
CA ILE A 49 -8.95 -30.91 4.05
C ILE A 49 -9.61 -29.57 3.73
N GLY A 50 -10.63 -29.60 2.87
CA GLY A 50 -11.46 -28.43 2.57
C GLY A 50 -11.05 -27.68 1.30
N THR A 51 -11.80 -26.63 1.00
CA THR A 51 -11.63 -25.80 -0.20
C THR A 51 -10.65 -24.66 0.07
N SER A 52 -9.80 -24.32 -0.92
CA SER A 52 -8.93 -23.14 -0.85
C SER A 52 -9.68 -21.80 -0.94
N TYR A 53 -10.95 -21.82 -1.35
CA TYR A 53 -11.82 -20.65 -1.40
C TYR A 53 -12.50 -20.43 -0.04
N ILE A 54 -11.79 -19.77 0.86
CA ILE A 54 -12.33 -19.30 2.14
C ILE A 54 -12.47 -17.77 2.13
N GLN A 55 -13.42 -17.25 2.89
CA GLN A 55 -13.53 -15.80 3.09
C GLN A 55 -12.44 -15.37 4.08
N PHE A 56 -11.44 -14.67 3.58
CA PHE A 56 -10.44 -14.01 4.41
C PHE A 56 -11.06 -12.81 5.14
N ASP A 57 -10.44 -12.41 6.24
CA ASP A 57 -10.89 -11.27 7.03
C ASP A 57 -11.00 -9.98 6.17
N LEU A 58 -12.08 -9.22 6.36
CA LEU A 58 -12.34 -7.96 5.66
C LEU A 58 -11.19 -6.94 5.84
N ARG A 59 -10.36 -7.05 6.88
CA ARG A 59 -9.23 -6.16 7.15
C ARG A 59 -8.24 -6.06 6.00
N PHE A 60 -8.01 -7.16 5.27
CA PHE A 60 -7.16 -7.14 4.08
C PHE A 60 -7.70 -6.17 3.03
N TYR A 61 -9.03 -6.12 2.87
CA TYR A 61 -9.70 -5.18 1.99
C TYR A 61 -9.60 -3.74 2.49
N VAL A 62 -9.76 -3.50 3.80
CA VAL A 62 -9.61 -2.15 4.37
C VAL A 62 -8.21 -1.59 4.14
N VAL A 63 -7.17 -2.39 4.37
CA VAL A 63 -5.78 -1.99 4.11
C VAL A 63 -5.56 -1.71 2.62
N ALA A 64 -6.08 -2.55 1.73
CA ALA A 64 -5.97 -2.32 0.29
C ALA A 64 -6.70 -1.05 -0.17
N LEU A 65 -7.89 -0.80 0.37
CA LEU A 65 -8.66 0.41 0.07
C LEU A 65 -7.94 1.67 0.57
N LEU A 66 -7.39 1.65 1.79
CA LEU A 66 -6.56 2.74 2.31
C LEU A 66 -5.34 2.97 1.43
N PHE A 67 -4.64 1.90 1.02
CA PHE A 67 -3.49 2.01 0.11
C PHE A 67 -3.86 2.73 -1.19
N ILE A 68 -4.97 2.35 -1.84
CA ILE A 68 -5.43 3.01 -3.08
C ILE A 68 -5.74 4.49 -2.85
N ILE A 69 -6.40 4.83 -1.75
CA ILE A 69 -6.73 6.22 -1.42
C ILE A 69 -5.44 7.04 -1.20
N PHE A 70 -4.48 6.53 -0.44
CA PHE A 70 -3.18 7.18 -0.24
C PHE A 70 -2.31 7.22 -1.51
N ASP A 71 -2.40 6.23 -2.39
CA ASP A 71 -1.65 6.21 -3.66
C ASP A 71 -2.18 7.30 -4.61
N VAL A 72 -3.50 7.41 -4.72
CA VAL A 72 -4.16 8.50 -5.47
C VAL A 72 -3.82 9.86 -4.87
N GLU A 73 -3.76 9.99 -3.55
CA GLU A 73 -3.29 11.20 -2.87
C GLU A 73 -1.89 11.58 -3.35
N VAL A 74 -0.93 10.65 -3.33
CA VAL A 74 0.44 10.90 -3.78
C VAL A 74 0.49 11.25 -5.27
N ALA A 75 -0.40 10.68 -6.10
CA ALA A 75 -0.51 11.07 -7.51
C ALA A 75 -0.85 12.57 -7.67
N PHE A 76 -1.67 13.15 -6.78
CA PHE A 76 -1.97 14.59 -6.78
C PHE A 76 -0.81 15.47 -6.29
N PHE A 77 0.19 14.92 -5.61
CA PHE A 77 1.40 15.67 -5.24
C PHE A 77 2.25 16.03 -6.48
N PHE A 78 2.16 15.28 -7.58
CA PHE A 78 2.94 15.58 -8.79
C PHE A 78 2.58 16.92 -9.47
N PRO A 79 1.31 17.17 -9.86
CA PRO A 79 0.94 18.46 -10.45
C PRO A 79 1.16 19.60 -9.45
N TRP A 80 0.88 19.39 -8.17
CA TRP A 80 1.16 20.37 -7.12
C TRP A 80 2.66 20.71 -7.05
N ALA A 81 3.53 19.71 -6.99
CA ALA A 81 4.98 19.90 -6.87
C ALA A 81 5.57 20.61 -8.09
N MET A 82 5.05 20.35 -9.30
CA MET A 82 5.46 21.05 -10.52
C MET A 82 5.15 22.55 -10.44
N ILE A 83 3.95 22.93 -10.00
CA ILE A 83 3.54 24.33 -9.87
C ILE A 83 4.26 25.02 -8.71
N PHE A 84 4.32 24.37 -7.54
CA PHE A 84 5.00 24.89 -6.37
C PHE A 84 6.50 25.08 -6.59
N GLY A 85 7.17 24.11 -7.22
CA GLY A 85 8.58 24.20 -7.57
C GLY A 85 8.85 25.37 -8.53
N GLY A 86 8.01 25.51 -9.56
CA GLY A 86 8.10 26.62 -10.51
C GLY A 86 7.85 27.99 -9.88
N SER A 87 6.83 28.11 -9.02
CA SER A 87 6.53 29.37 -8.33
C SER A 87 7.63 29.76 -7.36
N MET A 88 8.22 28.80 -6.64
CA MET A 88 9.34 29.08 -5.73
C MET A 88 10.61 29.48 -6.48
N GLN A 89 10.89 28.87 -7.62
CA GLN A 89 12.00 29.29 -8.48
C GLN A 89 11.76 30.70 -9.06
N LEU A 90 10.52 31.04 -9.43
CA LEU A 90 10.17 32.41 -9.81
C LEU A 90 10.24 33.41 -8.65
N ALA A 91 10.13 32.97 -7.40
CA ALA A 91 10.26 33.84 -6.24
C ALA A 91 11.73 34.22 -5.92
N ASP A 92 12.70 33.52 -6.51
CA ASP A 92 14.12 33.80 -6.38
C ASP A 92 14.48 35.17 -6.98
N ALA A 93 15.25 35.94 -6.23
CA ALA A 93 15.72 37.26 -6.62
C ALA A 93 16.90 37.21 -7.61
N GLN A 94 17.63 36.10 -7.65
CA GLN A 94 18.83 35.93 -8.47
C GLN A 94 18.57 35.26 -9.82
N LEU A 95 17.30 35.05 -10.19
CA LEU A 95 16.95 34.34 -11.41
C LEU A 95 17.10 35.25 -12.64
N ASP A 96 18.03 34.90 -13.53
CA ASP A 96 18.28 35.66 -14.78
C ASP A 96 17.21 35.44 -15.87
N HIS A 97 16.57 34.26 -15.92
CA HIS A 97 15.67 33.85 -17.01
C HIS A 97 14.19 33.72 -16.58
N ARG A 98 13.66 34.71 -15.86
CA ARG A 98 12.29 34.67 -15.28
C ARG A 98 11.17 34.62 -16.33
N ALA A 99 11.33 35.33 -17.43
CA ALA A 99 10.35 35.37 -18.52
C ALA A 99 10.13 33.98 -19.14
N GLU A 100 11.23 33.23 -19.35
CA GLU A 100 11.19 31.88 -19.92
C GLU A 100 10.51 30.88 -18.98
N LEU A 101 10.81 30.96 -17.68
CA LEU A 101 10.19 30.09 -16.68
C LEU A 101 8.70 30.41 -16.50
N SER A 102 8.33 31.69 -16.52
CA SER A 102 6.93 32.12 -16.48
C SER A 102 6.16 31.58 -17.70
N ALA A 103 6.75 31.66 -18.90
CA ALA A 103 6.16 31.12 -20.12
C ALA A 103 5.94 29.60 -20.02
N LYS A 104 6.92 28.85 -19.48
CA LYS A 104 6.80 27.39 -19.26
C LYS A 104 5.67 27.03 -18.30
N LEU A 105 5.50 27.77 -17.22
CA LEU A 105 4.44 27.50 -16.24
C LEU A 105 3.05 27.84 -16.76
N LEU A 106 2.95 28.88 -17.59
CA LEU A 106 1.70 29.28 -18.23
C LEU A 106 1.39 28.47 -19.49
N ASP A 107 2.24 27.50 -19.84
CA ASP A 107 2.18 26.74 -21.10
C ASP A 107 2.08 27.66 -22.34
N GLN A 108 2.78 28.80 -22.29
CA GLN A 108 2.81 29.79 -23.36
C GLN A 108 4.09 29.62 -24.20
N PRO A 109 4.01 29.77 -25.52
CA PRO A 109 5.21 29.80 -26.34
C PRO A 109 6.06 31.00 -25.94
N ALA A 110 7.37 30.80 -25.80
CA ALA A 110 8.32 31.82 -25.31
C ALA A 110 8.28 33.13 -26.11
N THR A 111 7.86 33.09 -27.37
CA THR A 111 7.71 34.24 -28.27
C THR A 111 6.40 35.02 -28.10
N ALA A 112 5.43 34.51 -27.32
CA ALA A 112 4.12 35.13 -27.10
C ALA A 112 3.85 35.47 -25.62
N ALA A 113 4.84 35.30 -24.73
CA ALA A 113 4.69 35.61 -23.32
C ALA A 113 4.60 37.13 -23.13
N THR A 114 3.39 37.64 -22.90
CA THR A 114 3.11 39.07 -22.65
C THR A 114 3.03 39.42 -21.17
N HIS A 115 2.92 38.41 -20.30
CA HIS A 115 2.73 38.58 -18.86
C HIS A 115 3.79 37.79 -18.09
N GLU A 116 4.67 38.51 -17.40
CA GLU A 116 5.61 37.92 -16.46
C GLU A 116 4.95 37.78 -15.09
N ILE A 117 5.13 36.62 -14.46
CA ILE A 117 4.66 36.40 -13.09
C ILE A 117 5.58 37.19 -12.15
N SER A 118 5.01 38.19 -11.47
CA SER A 118 5.77 39.00 -10.52
C SER A 118 6.30 38.16 -9.35
N ARG A 119 7.38 38.60 -8.69
CA ARG A 119 7.93 37.91 -7.50
C ARG A 119 6.88 37.74 -6.40
N GLN A 120 6.10 38.80 -6.15
CA GLN A 120 5.08 38.79 -5.12
C GLN A 120 4.00 37.76 -5.46
N THR A 121 3.51 37.77 -6.70
CA THR A 121 2.52 36.80 -7.18
C THR A 121 3.04 35.37 -7.11
N ALA A 122 4.32 35.15 -7.45
CA ALA A 122 4.95 33.84 -7.34
C ALA A 122 5.01 33.35 -5.88
N MET A 123 5.33 34.23 -4.93
CA MET A 123 5.28 33.92 -3.50
C MET A 123 3.86 33.63 -3.03
N ASP A 124 2.88 34.41 -3.48
CA ASP A 124 1.48 34.22 -3.12
C ASP A 124 0.96 32.86 -3.65
N ILE A 125 1.31 32.49 -4.89
CA ILE A 125 1.02 31.17 -5.47
C ILE A 125 1.73 30.06 -4.69
N GLY A 126 2.99 30.25 -4.30
CA GLY A 126 3.73 29.29 -3.48
C GLY A 126 3.07 29.06 -2.11
N LEU A 127 2.68 30.13 -1.42
CA LEU A 127 1.98 30.07 -0.13
C LEU A 127 0.59 29.44 -0.27
N LEU A 128 -0.16 29.80 -1.32
CA LEU A 128 -1.44 29.18 -1.63
C LEU A 128 -1.27 27.68 -1.87
N GLY A 129 -0.26 27.28 -2.65
CA GLY A 129 0.06 25.88 -2.90
C GLY A 129 0.33 25.13 -1.60
N VAL A 130 1.10 25.69 -0.66
CA VAL A 130 1.31 25.08 0.66
C VAL A 130 0.00 24.96 1.44
N GLY A 131 -0.85 25.98 1.39
CA GLY A 131 -2.18 25.92 2.02
C GLY A 131 -3.05 24.80 1.43
N ASP A 132 -3.12 24.71 0.11
CA ASP A 132 -3.93 23.71 -0.61
C ASP A 132 -3.48 22.29 -0.27
N ILE A 133 -2.18 22.01 -0.30
CA ILE A 133 -1.67 20.66 0.02
C ILE A 133 -1.88 20.31 1.50
N LEU A 134 -1.77 21.28 2.41
CA LEU A 134 -2.05 21.05 3.82
C LEU A 134 -3.52 20.73 4.06
N VAL A 135 -4.43 21.44 3.41
CA VAL A 135 -5.87 21.16 3.51
C VAL A 135 -6.19 19.79 2.93
N PHE A 136 -5.70 19.51 1.72
CA PHE A 136 -5.90 18.24 1.02
C PHE A 136 -5.41 17.05 1.86
N PHE A 137 -4.16 17.12 2.32
CA PHE A 137 -3.56 16.08 3.16
C PHE A 137 -4.24 15.94 4.53
N SER A 138 -4.70 17.04 5.13
CA SER A 138 -5.40 17.01 6.42
C SER A 138 -6.74 16.28 6.35
N VAL A 139 -7.49 16.43 5.25
CA VAL A 139 -8.75 15.71 5.05
C VAL A 139 -8.50 14.19 5.06
N LEU A 140 -7.45 13.74 4.36
CA LEU A 140 -7.08 12.33 4.35
C LEU A 140 -6.60 11.88 5.74
N LEU A 141 -5.77 12.67 6.42
CA LEU A 141 -5.29 12.36 7.76
C LEU A 141 -6.45 12.19 8.76
N VAL A 142 -7.51 13.00 8.65
CA VAL A 142 -8.73 12.84 9.45
C VAL A 142 -9.43 11.51 9.14
N GLY A 143 -9.58 11.18 7.85
CA GLY A 143 -10.15 9.89 7.43
C GLY A 143 -9.36 8.68 7.93
N PHE A 144 -8.02 8.75 7.83
CA PHE A 144 -7.12 7.74 8.36
C PHE A 144 -7.21 7.62 9.88
N ALA A 145 -7.16 8.75 10.60
CA ALA A 145 -7.30 8.77 12.05
C ALA A 145 -8.66 8.21 12.51
N TYR A 146 -9.72 8.44 11.73
CA TYR A 146 -11.03 7.86 11.99
C TYR A 146 -11.04 6.34 11.88
N VAL A 147 -10.49 5.77 10.81
CA VAL A 147 -10.39 4.31 10.61
C VAL A 147 -9.50 3.69 11.69
N TRP A 148 -8.39 4.34 12.03
CA TRP A 148 -7.51 3.91 13.12
C TRP A 148 -8.24 3.90 14.46
N LYS A 149 -8.95 4.99 14.80
CA LYS A 149 -9.73 5.07 16.05
C LYS A 149 -10.80 4.00 16.14
N ARG A 150 -11.40 3.61 15.01
CA ARG A 150 -12.42 2.56 14.96
C ARG A 150 -11.84 1.16 15.23
N GLY A 151 -10.54 0.97 15.01
CA GLY A 151 -9.86 -0.32 15.21
C GLY A 151 -9.98 -1.26 14.01
N ASP A 152 -10.37 -0.76 12.84
CA ASP A 152 -10.48 -1.57 11.60
C ASP A 152 -9.11 -2.12 11.16
N LEU A 153 -8.02 -1.64 11.76
CA LEU A 153 -6.63 -2.07 11.52
C LEU A 153 -6.08 -3.02 12.61
N ASP A 154 -6.83 -3.31 13.67
CA ASP A 154 -6.34 -4.06 14.84
C ASP A 154 -6.39 -5.58 14.64
N TRP A 155 -5.29 -6.20 14.21
CA TRP A 155 -5.20 -7.65 13.96
C TRP A 155 -5.43 -8.55 15.18
N VAL A 156 -4.95 -8.14 16.36
CA VAL A 156 -4.90 -9.01 17.56
C VAL A 156 -6.23 -9.00 18.34
N ARG A 157 -7.04 -7.95 18.21
CA ARG A 157 -8.24 -7.78 19.05
C ARG A 157 -9.48 -8.52 18.55
N ALA A 158 -9.59 -8.83 17.25
CA ALA A 158 -10.72 -9.62 16.73
C ALA A 158 -10.82 -10.98 17.41
N VAL A 159 -9.71 -11.73 17.42
CA VAL A 159 -9.72 -13.10 17.96
C VAL A 159 -10.05 -13.08 19.45
N ALA A 160 -9.48 -12.14 20.21
CA ALA A 160 -9.75 -12.01 21.64
C ALA A 160 -11.20 -11.56 21.95
N GLN A 161 -11.78 -10.68 21.11
CA GLN A 161 -13.16 -10.21 21.26
C GLN A 161 -14.17 -11.29 20.86
N GLU A 162 -13.93 -12.02 19.77
CA GLU A 162 -14.74 -13.18 19.39
C GLU A 162 -14.72 -14.25 20.49
N ILE A 163 -13.55 -14.55 21.08
CA ILE A 163 -13.45 -15.50 22.19
C ILE A 163 -14.22 -15.00 23.41
N GLN A 164 -14.14 -13.71 23.74
CA GLN A 164 -14.90 -13.13 24.86
C GLN A 164 -16.41 -13.13 24.61
N GLU A 165 -16.86 -12.74 23.42
CA GLU A 165 -18.28 -12.76 23.06
C GLU A 165 -18.82 -14.18 23.09
N LYS A 166 -18.09 -15.14 22.50
CA LYS A 166 -18.45 -16.54 22.52
C LYS A 166 -18.48 -17.12 23.93
N ALA A 167 -17.52 -16.78 24.79
CA ALA A 167 -17.53 -17.17 26.20
C ALA A 167 -18.69 -16.54 27.00
N LYS A 168 -19.13 -15.33 26.61
CA LYS A 168 -20.30 -14.67 27.20
C LYS A 168 -21.62 -15.30 26.72
N GLN A 169 -21.63 -15.84 25.51
CA GLN A 169 -22.79 -16.48 24.87
C GLN A 169 -22.98 -17.93 25.31
N ASP A 170 -21.89 -18.69 25.36
CA ASP A 170 -21.88 -20.13 25.68
C ASP A 170 -21.71 -20.40 27.19
N GLY A 171 -21.38 -19.37 27.97
CA GLY A 171 -21.04 -19.49 29.39
C GLY A 171 -19.62 -20.04 29.62
N PRO A 172 -19.18 -20.16 30.88
CA PRO A 172 -17.88 -20.74 31.19
C PRO A 172 -17.82 -22.17 30.67
N PRO A 173 -16.69 -22.62 30.08
CA PRO A 173 -16.55 -24.00 29.67
C PRO A 173 -16.81 -24.91 30.87
N VAL A 174 -17.68 -25.91 30.67
CA VAL A 174 -17.92 -26.94 31.69
C VAL A 174 -16.56 -27.55 32.05
N PRO A 175 -16.17 -27.59 33.33
CA PRO A 175 -14.91 -28.19 33.73
C PRO A 175 -14.81 -29.60 33.18
N ALA A 176 -13.62 -29.98 32.74
CA ALA A 176 -13.38 -31.34 32.30
C ALA A 176 -13.87 -32.31 33.41
N PRO A 177 -14.64 -33.35 33.06
CA PRO A 177 -15.08 -34.32 34.04
C PRO A 177 -13.88 -34.82 34.85
N LEU A 178 -14.03 -34.89 36.17
CA LEU A 178 -12.95 -35.38 37.04
C LEU A 178 -12.42 -36.73 36.50
N PRO A 179 -11.09 -36.97 36.55
CA PRO A 179 -10.52 -38.27 36.25
C PRO A 179 -11.32 -39.37 36.93
N ILE A 180 -11.44 -40.53 36.28
CA ILE A 180 -12.24 -41.67 36.82
C ILE A 180 -11.83 -42.00 38.26
N GLU A 181 -10.53 -41.83 38.58
CA GLU A 181 -9.94 -42.03 39.91
C GLU A 181 -10.46 -41.06 41.00
N GLN A 182 -11.00 -39.91 40.61
CA GLN A 182 -11.53 -38.87 41.50
C GLN A 182 -13.06 -38.85 41.53
N ARG A 183 -13.74 -39.76 40.81
CA ARG A 183 -15.20 -39.88 40.86
C ARG A 183 -15.60 -40.79 42.00
N GLU A 184 -16.44 -40.31 42.91
CA GLU A 184 -17.05 -41.17 43.92
C GLU A 184 -17.89 -42.28 43.24
N PRO A 185 -17.81 -43.54 43.73
CA PRO A 185 -18.65 -44.61 43.22
C PRO A 185 -20.12 -44.29 43.48
N ALA A 186 -20.96 -44.46 42.45
CA ALA A 186 -22.39 -44.23 42.57
C ALA A 186 -22.98 -45.12 43.69
N PRO A 187 -23.90 -44.61 44.52
CA PRO A 187 -24.51 -45.39 45.58
C PRO A 187 -25.25 -46.58 44.97
N VAL A 188 -24.85 -47.79 45.39
CA VAL A 188 -25.51 -49.03 45.00
C VAL A 188 -26.82 -49.10 45.78
N ALA A 189 -27.94 -48.99 45.06
CA ALA A 189 -29.29 -49.13 45.61
C ALA A 189 -29.62 -50.59 45.95
#